data_AF-I1RP99-F1
#
_entry.id   AF-I1RP99-F1
#
_cell.length_a   1.000
_cell.length_b   1.000
_cell.length_c   1.000
_cell.angle_alpha   90.00
_cell.angle_beta   90.00
_cell.angle_gamma   90.00
#
_symmetry.space_group_name_H-M   'P 1'
#
loop_
_entity.id
_entity.type
_entity.pdbx_description
1 polymer ?
#
loop_
_entity_poly.entity_id
_entity_poly.type
_entity_poly.pdbx_seq_one_letter_code
_entity_poly.pdbx_strand_id
1 'polypeptide(L)'
;MESLKEVPWALANPHLTLSIPSDERISKRAPRKKGKRKPRKPIHSLVSIVSNLHLLTGVPTFARWPLTLHFFLKEAKMKWDAWLVSKDAGPREGLRIMTDYKPEGDSEEPWGIHALPLDYAPLKPYVEKAQNIVSFERQGDCVHCHEPLESGIGLHPICPHQGCEAMGHLECWGKYALQGEDKGVMVPLSCSCPSCNGNINWIDMMKELTLRVRGPKEVTKLLKKPRRTKKVIAAEAEAEEDI
;
A
#
# COMPACT_ATOMS: atom_id res chain seq x y z
N MET A 1 -1.94 13.05 -7.67
CA MET A 1 -2.60 12.32 -8.79
C MET A 1 -1.61 11.95 -9.90
N GLU A 2 -0.42 12.56 -9.98
CA GLU A 2 0.58 12.24 -11.00
C GLU A 2 1.37 10.95 -10.74
N SER A 3 1.61 10.60 -9.48
CA SER A 3 2.43 9.43 -9.09
C SER A 3 1.94 8.08 -9.66
N LEU A 4 0.62 7.86 -9.73
CA LEU A 4 0.03 6.60 -10.24
C LEU A 4 0.34 6.33 -11.72
N LYS A 5 0.71 7.35 -12.51
CA LYS A 5 1.01 7.18 -13.95
C LYS A 5 2.47 6.83 -14.21
N GLU A 6 3.36 7.10 -13.26
CA GLU A 6 4.81 6.96 -13.46
C GLU A 6 5.25 5.50 -13.52
N VAL A 7 4.80 4.66 -12.58
CA VAL A 7 5.17 3.23 -12.55
C VAL A 7 4.64 2.47 -13.78
N PRO A 8 3.35 2.57 -14.16
CA PRO A 8 2.85 1.91 -15.37
C PRO A 8 3.57 2.38 -16.64
N TRP A 9 3.88 3.68 -16.74
CA TRP A 9 4.62 4.21 -17.88
C TRP A 9 6.06 3.69 -17.93
N ALA A 10 6.76 3.67 -16.79
CA ALA A 10 8.13 3.17 -16.69
C ALA A 10 8.22 1.67 -17.03
N LEU A 11 7.25 0.87 -16.56
CA LEU A 11 7.16 -0.56 -16.87
C LEU A 11 6.82 -0.83 -18.34
N ALA A 12 6.00 0.02 -18.97
CA ALA A 12 5.71 -0.08 -20.40
C ALA A 12 6.86 0.41 -21.30
N ASN A 13 7.77 1.24 -20.75
CA ASN A 13 8.88 1.84 -21.47
C ASN A 13 10.23 1.71 -20.73
N PRO A 14 10.67 0.48 -20.38
CA PRO A 14 11.88 0.27 -19.57
C PRO A 14 13.16 0.72 -20.29
N HIS A 15 13.09 0.80 -21.63
CA HIS A 15 14.17 1.28 -22.50
C HIS A 15 14.24 2.82 -22.62
N LEU A 16 13.26 3.55 -22.07
CA LEU A 16 13.18 5.02 -22.14
C LEU A 16 13.17 5.67 -20.76
N THR A 17 12.74 4.96 -19.71
CA THR A 17 12.67 5.53 -18.37
C THR A 17 14.04 5.98 -17.88
N LEU A 18 14.08 7.19 -17.32
CA LEU A 18 15.27 7.76 -16.67
C LEU A 18 15.43 7.28 -15.23
N SER A 19 14.39 6.65 -14.66
CA SER A 19 14.45 6.04 -13.33
C SER A 19 15.41 4.84 -13.27
N ILE A 20 15.69 4.20 -14.42
CA ILE A 20 16.66 3.10 -14.52
C ILE A 20 17.96 3.67 -15.11
N PRO A 21 19.10 3.54 -14.40
CA PRO A 21 20.43 3.87 -14.93
C PRO A 21 20.70 3.16 -16.25
N SER A 22 21.41 3.82 -17.18
CA SER A 22 21.52 3.32 -18.56
C SER A 22 22.26 1.99 -18.68
N ASP A 23 23.17 1.74 -17.76
CA ASP A 23 23.99 0.53 -17.57
C ASP A 23 23.20 -0.63 -16.97
N GLU A 24 22.20 -0.36 -16.12
CA GLU A 24 21.34 -1.38 -15.51
C GLU A 24 20.17 -1.81 -16.41
N ARG A 25 19.93 -1.13 -17.54
CA ARG A 25 18.79 -1.42 -18.44
C ARG A 25 18.88 -2.82 -19.07
N ILE A 26 17.95 -3.68 -18.66
CA ILE A 26 17.76 -5.02 -19.23
C ILE A 26 17.15 -4.94 -20.64
N SER A 27 16.14 -4.07 -20.81
CA SER A 27 15.42 -3.93 -22.09
C SER A 27 16.08 -2.89 -22.98
N LYS A 28 16.67 -3.34 -24.09
CA LYS A 28 17.27 -2.45 -25.10
C LYS A 28 16.27 -2.10 -26.19
N ARG A 29 16.41 -0.89 -26.75
CA ARG A 29 15.59 -0.43 -27.87
C ARG A 29 15.86 -1.31 -29.08
N ALA A 30 14.82 -1.84 -29.71
CA ALA A 30 14.99 -2.63 -30.93
C ALA A 30 15.64 -1.76 -32.03
N PRO A 31 16.64 -2.29 -32.76
CA PRO A 31 17.29 -1.54 -33.83
C PRO A 31 16.28 -1.10 -34.89
N ARG A 32 16.47 0.09 -35.45
CA ARG A 32 15.62 0.60 -36.54
C ARG A 32 15.81 -0.30 -37.77
N LYS A 33 14.75 -0.99 -38.20
CA LYS A 33 14.74 -1.61 -39.53
C LYS A 33 14.72 -0.52 -40.61
N LYS A 34 15.58 -0.67 -41.62
CA LYS A 34 15.65 0.22 -42.80
C LYS A 34 14.23 0.39 -43.39
N GLY A 35 13.80 1.64 -43.60
CA GLY A 35 12.48 1.96 -44.16
C GLY A 35 11.33 2.21 -43.18
N LYS A 36 11.50 2.02 -41.85
CA LYS A 36 10.44 2.37 -40.86
C LYS A 36 10.76 3.66 -40.10
N ARG A 37 9.75 4.55 -40.01
CA ARG A 37 9.81 5.86 -39.31
C ARG A 37 9.94 5.73 -37.78
N LYS A 38 9.38 4.67 -37.17
CA LYS A 38 9.39 4.45 -35.72
C LYS A 38 10.00 3.08 -35.38
N PRO A 39 10.91 2.99 -34.39
CA PRO A 39 11.39 1.71 -33.87
C PRO A 39 10.24 0.93 -33.23
N ARG A 40 10.28 -0.40 -33.31
CA ARG A 40 9.26 -1.27 -32.70
C ARG A 40 9.39 -1.25 -31.19
N LYS A 41 8.26 -1.20 -30.48
CA LYS A 41 8.23 -1.45 -29.04
C LYS A 41 8.77 -2.87 -28.76
N PRO A 42 9.55 -3.08 -27.70
CA PRO A 42 9.95 -4.42 -27.27
C PRO A 42 8.71 -5.30 -27.06
N ILE A 43 8.78 -6.56 -27.50
CA ILE A 43 7.75 -7.56 -27.19
C ILE A 43 8.01 -8.01 -25.76
N HIS A 44 7.06 -7.77 -24.86
CA HIS A 44 7.17 -8.15 -23.46
C HIS A 44 6.88 -9.64 -23.32
N SER A 45 7.90 -10.47 -23.09
CA SER A 45 7.72 -11.81 -22.54
C SER A 45 7.47 -11.73 -21.04
N LEU A 46 6.88 -12.75 -20.43
CA LEU A 46 6.66 -12.78 -18.98
C LEU A 46 7.97 -12.63 -18.18
N VAL A 47 9.06 -13.24 -18.66
CA VAL A 47 10.41 -13.08 -18.09
C VAL A 47 10.90 -11.63 -18.21
N SER A 48 10.67 -10.99 -19.36
CA SER A 48 10.99 -9.57 -19.54
C SER A 48 10.19 -8.69 -18.59
N ILE A 49 8.89 -8.94 -18.40
CA ILE A 49 8.06 -8.15 -17.47
C ILE A 49 8.56 -8.30 -16.04
N VAL A 50 8.73 -9.54 -15.56
CA VAL A 50 9.20 -9.86 -14.22
C VAL A 50 10.55 -9.22 -13.91
N SER A 51 11.51 -9.34 -14.84
CA SER A 51 12.85 -8.79 -14.66
C SER A 51 12.87 -7.26 -14.60
N ASN A 52 12.15 -6.58 -15.49
CA ASN A 52 12.03 -5.12 -15.43
C ASN A 52 11.22 -4.66 -14.21
N LEU A 53 10.23 -5.42 -13.76
CA LEU A 53 9.47 -5.10 -12.55
C LEU A 53 10.35 -5.16 -11.31
N HIS A 54 11.17 -6.22 -11.18
CA HIS A 54 12.15 -6.34 -10.09
C HIS A 54 13.13 -5.17 -10.07
N LEU A 55 13.66 -4.81 -11.24
CA LEU A 55 14.56 -3.66 -11.37
C LEU A 55 13.85 -2.35 -10.97
N LEU A 56 12.67 -2.10 -11.53
CA LEU A 56 11.91 -0.87 -11.29
C LEU A 56 11.48 -0.71 -9.84
N THR A 57 11.11 -1.77 -9.13
CA THR A 57 10.76 -1.61 -7.72
C THR A 57 11.97 -1.27 -6.88
N GLY A 58 13.17 -1.70 -7.28
CA GLY A 58 14.45 -1.47 -6.58
C GLY A 58 15.17 -0.14 -6.88
N VAL A 59 14.86 0.55 -8.00
CA VAL A 59 15.55 1.83 -8.31
C VAL A 59 15.20 2.93 -7.31
N PRO A 60 16.13 3.87 -7.00
CA PRO A 60 15.93 4.89 -5.97
C PRO A 60 14.63 5.69 -6.08
N THR A 61 14.17 5.98 -7.31
CA THR A 61 12.91 6.70 -7.56
C THR A 61 11.69 6.01 -6.95
N PHE A 62 11.64 4.68 -7.03
CA PHE A 62 10.49 3.89 -6.58
C PHE A 62 10.80 3.08 -5.32
N ALA A 63 12.06 3.01 -4.90
CA ALA A 63 12.55 2.19 -3.80
C ALA A 63 11.89 2.46 -2.45
N ARG A 64 11.24 3.61 -2.28
CA ARG A 64 10.50 3.95 -1.04
C ARG A 64 9.02 4.12 -1.26
N TRP A 65 8.55 3.82 -2.46
CA TRP A 65 7.13 3.82 -2.74
C TRP A 65 6.48 2.63 -2.04
N PRO A 66 5.33 2.85 -1.40
CA PRO A 66 4.64 1.83 -0.63
C PRO A 66 3.77 0.95 -1.52
N LEU A 67 4.44 0.20 -2.39
CA LEU A 67 3.84 -0.65 -3.40
C LEU A 67 3.48 -2.02 -2.82
N THR A 68 2.39 -2.60 -3.30
CA THR A 68 2.02 -3.99 -3.09
C THR A 68 1.94 -4.67 -4.46
N LEU A 69 2.66 -5.76 -4.62
CA LEU A 69 2.66 -6.58 -5.82
C LEU A 69 1.73 -7.78 -5.63
N HIS A 70 0.66 -7.84 -6.43
CA HIS A 70 -0.29 -8.95 -6.41
C HIS A 70 -0.02 -9.91 -7.57
N PHE A 71 0.08 -11.21 -7.27
CA PHE A 71 0.17 -12.27 -8.27
C PHE A 71 -1.13 -13.08 -8.29
N PHE A 72 -1.80 -13.06 -9.44
CA PHE A 72 -3.05 -13.82 -9.65
C PHE A 72 -2.86 -15.13 -10.41
N LEU A 73 -1.66 -15.36 -10.94
CA LEU A 73 -1.30 -16.56 -11.71
C LEU A 73 -0.07 -17.23 -11.08
N LYS A 74 -0.18 -18.54 -10.81
CA LYS A 74 0.92 -19.35 -10.24
C LYS A 74 2.19 -19.27 -11.10
N GLU A 75 2.06 -19.37 -12.42
CA GLU A 75 3.19 -19.31 -13.37
C GLU A 75 3.95 -17.98 -13.29
N ALA A 76 3.25 -16.86 -13.13
CA ALA A 76 3.88 -15.54 -13.01
C ALA A 76 4.69 -15.41 -11.72
N LYS A 77 4.16 -15.93 -10.60
CA LYS A 77 4.88 -15.96 -9.32
C LYS A 77 6.10 -16.87 -9.39
N MET A 78 5.98 -18.05 -9.98
CA MET A 78 7.11 -18.97 -10.17
C MET A 78 8.24 -18.33 -10.99
N LYS A 79 7.90 -17.62 -12.07
CA LYS A 79 8.91 -16.90 -12.88
C LYS A 79 9.56 -15.74 -12.12
N TRP A 80 8.80 -15.05 -11.26
CA TRP A 80 9.33 -14.05 -10.35
C TRP A 80 10.33 -14.65 -9.37
N ASP A 81 9.98 -15.74 -8.71
CA ASP A 81 10.86 -16.40 -7.74
C ASP A 81 12.11 -16.97 -8.41
N ALA A 82 11.97 -17.63 -9.57
CA ALA A 82 13.10 -18.12 -10.34
C ALA A 82 14.04 -16.98 -10.80
N TRP A 83 13.48 -15.83 -11.15
CA TRP A 83 14.27 -14.64 -11.48
C TRP A 83 15.08 -14.13 -10.28
N LEU A 84 14.45 -14.02 -9.11
CA LEU A 84 15.12 -13.63 -7.87
C LEU A 84 16.27 -14.56 -7.51
N VAL A 85 16.03 -15.88 -7.56
CA VAL A 85 17.06 -16.92 -7.35
C VAL A 85 18.20 -16.76 -8.37
N SER A 86 17.88 -16.55 -9.65
CA SER A 86 18.91 -16.41 -10.70
C SER A 86 19.79 -15.16 -10.53
N LYS A 87 19.34 -14.17 -9.75
CA LYS A 87 20.05 -12.94 -9.46
C LYS A 87 20.68 -12.92 -8.08
N ASP A 88 20.53 -14.00 -7.32
CA ASP A 88 20.93 -14.07 -5.92
C ASP A 88 20.44 -12.84 -5.13
N ALA A 89 19.19 -12.45 -5.40
CA ALA A 89 18.59 -11.23 -4.88
C ALA A 89 17.24 -11.51 -4.23
N GLY A 90 16.93 -10.76 -3.17
CA GLY A 90 15.60 -10.74 -2.57
C GLY A 90 14.70 -9.67 -3.18
N PRO A 91 13.38 -9.71 -2.90
CA PRO A 91 12.53 -8.54 -3.13
C PRO A 91 13.09 -7.33 -2.38
N ARG A 92 12.86 -6.14 -2.92
CA ARG A 92 13.21 -4.90 -2.22
C ARG A 92 12.55 -4.86 -0.83
N GLU A 93 13.29 -4.35 0.15
CA GLU A 93 12.77 -4.02 1.46
C GLU A 93 11.48 -3.19 1.40
N GLY A 94 10.52 -3.56 2.25
CA GLY A 94 9.19 -2.92 2.32
C GLY A 94 8.25 -3.19 1.14
N LEU A 95 8.65 -3.95 0.11
CA LEU A 95 7.75 -4.36 -0.97
C LEU A 95 6.84 -5.49 -0.49
N ARG A 96 5.54 -5.23 -0.39
CA ARG A 96 4.55 -6.27 -0.03
C ARG A 96 4.26 -7.15 -1.25
N ILE A 97 4.37 -8.46 -1.11
CA ILE A 97 4.01 -9.42 -2.16
C ILE A 97 2.82 -10.25 -1.68
N MET A 98 1.74 -10.25 -2.46
CA MET A 98 0.52 -10.99 -2.18
C MET A 98 0.19 -11.94 -3.34
N THR A 99 -0.44 -13.05 -3.02
CA THR A 99 -0.88 -14.05 -3.99
C THR A 99 -2.36 -14.33 -3.79
N ASP A 100 -3.11 -14.36 -4.89
CA ASP A 100 -4.55 -14.67 -4.88
C ASP A 100 -4.88 -15.43 -6.16
N TYR A 101 -4.78 -16.75 -6.08
CA TYR A 101 -4.94 -17.64 -7.22
C TYR A 101 -6.39 -18.09 -7.35
N LYS A 102 -6.80 -18.38 -8.59
CA LYS A 102 -8.09 -19.03 -8.83
C LYS A 102 -8.21 -20.31 -7.98
N PRO A 103 -9.26 -20.45 -7.16
CA PRO A 103 -9.52 -21.68 -6.41
C PRO A 103 -9.82 -22.84 -7.37
N GLU A 104 -9.46 -24.05 -6.95
CA GLU A 104 -9.74 -25.28 -7.70
C GLU A 104 -11.19 -25.71 -7.38
N GLY A 105 -12.11 -25.55 -8.36
CA GLY A 105 -13.54 -25.87 -8.22
C GLY A 105 -14.46 -24.68 -8.50
N ASP A 106 -15.77 -24.89 -8.34
CA ASP A 106 -16.79 -23.84 -8.42
C ASP A 106 -16.92 -23.15 -7.06
N SER A 107 -15.97 -22.27 -6.75
CA SER A 107 -16.11 -21.32 -5.65
C SER A 107 -16.89 -20.10 -6.13
N GLU A 108 -17.92 -19.71 -5.39
CA GLU A 108 -18.68 -18.47 -5.62
C GLU A 108 -17.95 -17.23 -5.07
N GLU A 109 -16.86 -17.41 -4.30
CA GLU A 109 -16.10 -16.29 -3.75
C GLU A 109 -15.32 -15.55 -4.84
N PRO A 110 -15.32 -14.20 -4.82
CA PRO A 110 -14.52 -13.41 -5.74
C PRO A 110 -13.02 -13.68 -5.49
N TRP A 111 -12.25 -13.83 -6.56
CA TRP A 111 -10.81 -14.08 -6.52
C TRP A 111 -10.06 -13.14 -7.46
N GLY A 112 -8.75 -13.04 -7.27
CA GLY A 112 -7.85 -12.27 -8.11
C GLY A 112 -8.19 -10.77 -8.10
N ILE A 113 -8.35 -10.17 -9.27
CA ILE A 113 -8.68 -8.74 -9.37
C ILE A 113 -10.07 -8.40 -8.80
N HIS A 114 -10.98 -9.38 -8.73
CA HIS A 114 -12.34 -9.18 -8.25
C HIS A 114 -12.43 -9.20 -6.71
N ALA A 115 -11.43 -9.78 -6.04
CA ALA A 115 -11.33 -9.78 -4.58
C ALA A 115 -10.67 -8.51 -4.04
N LEU A 116 -10.03 -7.70 -4.89
CA LEU A 116 -9.36 -6.49 -4.45
C LEU A 116 -10.37 -5.45 -3.93
N PRO A 117 -10.23 -4.99 -2.68
CA PRO A 117 -11.09 -3.94 -2.15
C PRO A 117 -10.84 -2.64 -2.92
N LEU A 118 -11.88 -2.15 -3.60
CA LEU A 118 -11.83 -0.89 -4.36
C LEU A 118 -12.09 0.34 -3.48
N ASP A 119 -12.41 0.12 -2.20
CA ASP A 119 -12.70 1.15 -1.22
C ASP A 119 -11.79 1.01 0.02
N TYR A 120 -12.08 1.83 1.03
CA TYR A 120 -11.35 1.82 2.29
C TYR A 120 -11.90 0.80 3.31
N ALA A 121 -12.77 -0.15 2.91
CA ALA A 121 -13.37 -1.13 3.82
C ALA A 121 -12.33 -1.87 4.70
N PRO A 122 -11.15 -2.30 4.19
CA PRO A 122 -10.15 -2.97 5.03
C PRO A 122 -9.58 -2.08 6.14
N LEU A 123 -9.60 -0.75 5.96
CA LEU A 123 -9.11 0.21 6.96
C LEU A 123 -10.20 0.62 7.96
N LYS A 124 -11.44 0.17 7.78
CA LYS A 124 -12.57 0.57 8.63
C LYS A 124 -12.30 0.41 10.13
N PRO A 125 -11.79 -0.72 10.65
CA PRO A 125 -11.54 -0.87 12.08
C PRO A 125 -10.51 0.13 12.61
N TYR A 126 -9.53 0.48 11.77
CA TYR A 126 -8.49 1.42 12.14
C TYR A 126 -9.00 2.87 12.12
N VAL A 127 -9.77 3.24 11.08
CA VAL A 127 -10.41 4.55 10.96
C VAL A 127 -11.44 4.78 12.07
N GLU A 128 -12.23 3.76 12.41
CA GLU A 128 -13.21 3.82 13.50
C GLU A 128 -12.55 4.09 14.85
N LYS A 129 -11.46 3.36 15.15
CA LYS A 129 -10.64 3.61 16.34
C LYS A 129 -10.13 5.05 16.38
N ALA A 130 -9.53 5.52 15.30
CA ALA A 130 -8.98 6.87 15.23
C ALA A 130 -10.05 7.95 15.39
N GLN A 131 -11.21 7.75 14.75
CA GLN A 131 -12.35 8.66 14.87
C GLN A 131 -12.85 8.74 16.31
N ASN A 132 -12.99 7.59 17.00
CA ASN A 132 -13.43 7.56 18.39
C ASN A 132 -12.47 8.33 19.31
N ILE A 133 -11.16 8.08 19.20
CA ILE A 133 -10.16 8.75 20.04
C ILE A 133 -10.18 10.27 19.83
N VAL A 134 -10.25 10.71 18.57
CA VAL A 134 -10.25 12.15 18.25
C VAL A 134 -11.57 12.81 18.62
N SER A 135 -12.71 12.13 18.48
CA SER A 135 -14.02 12.69 18.85
C SER A 135 -14.23 12.84 20.36
N PHE A 136 -13.55 12.02 21.16
CA PHE A 136 -13.59 12.07 22.63
C PHE A 136 -12.40 12.84 23.23
N GLU A 137 -11.60 13.52 22.39
CA GLU A 137 -10.42 14.28 22.82
C GLU A 137 -9.41 13.45 23.65
N ARG A 138 -9.26 12.17 23.29
CA ARG A 138 -8.39 11.20 23.97
C ARG A 138 -6.99 11.08 23.34
N GLN A 139 -6.56 12.08 22.56
CA GLN A 139 -5.25 12.04 21.91
C GLN A 139 -4.10 12.06 22.92
N GLY A 140 -4.30 12.71 24.07
CA GLY A 140 -3.31 12.79 25.14
C GLY A 140 -2.02 13.49 24.69
N ASP A 141 -0.90 12.98 25.17
CA ASP A 141 0.43 13.52 24.87
C ASP A 141 1.11 12.75 23.73
N CYS A 142 2.01 13.42 23.01
CA CYS A 142 2.82 12.79 22.00
C CYS A 142 3.70 11.69 22.63
N VAL A 143 3.63 10.47 22.09
CA VAL A 143 4.43 9.33 22.57
C VAL A 143 5.96 9.48 22.44
N HIS A 144 6.44 10.56 21.82
CA HIS A 144 7.87 10.80 21.58
C HIS A 144 8.42 12.03 22.31
N CYS A 145 7.74 13.19 22.22
CA CYS A 145 8.18 14.41 22.91
C CYS A 145 7.45 14.65 24.23
N HIS A 146 6.39 13.90 24.53
CA HIS A 146 5.55 14.06 25.73
C HIS A 146 4.88 15.43 25.85
N GLU A 147 4.81 16.20 24.77
CA GLU A 147 4.03 17.43 24.68
C GLU A 147 2.56 17.11 24.35
N PRO A 148 1.60 17.92 24.84
CA PRO A 148 0.18 17.69 24.62
C PRO A 148 -0.18 17.82 23.14
N LEU A 149 -1.04 16.91 22.65
CA LEU A 149 -1.55 16.93 21.29
C LEU A 149 -2.85 17.75 21.23
N GLU A 150 -2.76 18.97 20.69
CA GLU A 150 -3.94 19.85 20.57
C GLU A 150 -4.97 19.29 19.57
N SER A 151 -6.23 19.21 20.00
CA SER A 151 -7.32 18.77 19.14
C SER A 151 -7.53 19.73 17.95
N GLY A 152 -7.47 19.18 16.74
CA GLY A 152 -7.74 19.92 15.50
C GLY A 152 -6.57 20.76 14.97
N ILE A 153 -5.45 20.83 15.69
CA ILE A 153 -4.25 21.59 15.29
C ILE A 153 -3.14 20.59 14.99
N GLY A 154 -2.54 20.67 13.80
CA GLY A 154 -1.43 19.79 13.41
C GLY A 154 -1.84 18.42 12.85
N LEU A 155 -0.83 17.59 12.60
CA LEU A 155 -0.96 16.26 12.01
C LEU A 155 -0.53 15.22 13.04
N HIS A 156 -1.50 14.48 13.57
CA HIS A 156 -1.28 13.53 14.66
C HIS A 156 -1.55 12.09 14.19
N PRO A 157 -0.57 11.40 13.56
CA PRO A 157 -0.69 9.98 13.29
C PRO A 157 -0.94 9.16 14.55
N ILE A 158 -1.73 8.10 14.39
CA ILE A 158 -2.05 7.11 15.43
C ILE A 158 -1.45 5.74 15.05
N CYS A 159 -1.12 4.91 16.02
CA CYS A 159 -0.69 3.54 15.77
C CYS A 159 -1.81 2.72 15.07
N PRO A 160 -1.52 1.87 14.06
CA PRO A 160 -2.53 1.03 13.41
C PRO A 160 -2.98 -0.20 14.21
N HIS A 161 -2.22 -0.64 15.23
CA HIS A 161 -2.55 -1.84 15.99
C HIS A 161 -3.83 -1.66 16.81
N GLN A 162 -4.65 -2.70 16.87
CA GLN A 162 -5.88 -2.71 17.66
C GLN A 162 -5.55 -2.58 19.16
N GLY A 163 -6.36 -1.79 19.87
CA GLY A 163 -6.16 -1.51 21.30
C GLY A 163 -5.01 -0.55 21.64
N CYS A 164 -4.13 -0.21 20.70
CA CYS A 164 -3.10 0.80 20.93
C CYS A 164 -3.60 2.20 20.54
N GLU A 165 -3.58 3.12 21.51
CA GLU A 165 -4.00 4.52 21.35
C GLU A 165 -2.82 5.49 21.20
N ALA A 166 -1.61 4.97 20.95
CA ALA A 166 -0.42 5.79 20.78
C ALA A 166 -0.58 6.80 19.63
N MET A 167 -0.54 8.09 19.96
CA MET A 167 -0.57 9.21 19.01
C MET A 167 0.68 10.08 19.17
N GLY A 168 1.03 10.83 18.14
CA GLY A 168 2.15 11.76 18.22
C GLY A 168 2.20 12.70 17.04
N HIS A 169 3.02 13.74 17.13
CA HIS A 169 3.28 14.62 16.00
C HIS A 169 3.85 13.84 14.81
N LEU A 170 3.42 14.18 13.59
CA LEU A 170 3.94 13.57 12.36
C LEU A 170 5.48 13.68 12.27
N GLU A 171 6.02 14.82 12.66
CA GLU A 171 7.46 15.07 12.66
C GLU A 171 8.21 14.19 13.67
N CYS A 172 7.64 13.99 14.86
CA CYS A 172 8.21 13.10 15.87
C CYS A 172 8.22 11.65 15.39
N TRP A 173 7.10 11.17 14.83
CA TRP A 173 7.02 9.85 14.21
C TRP A 173 8.03 9.68 13.07
N GLY A 174 8.17 10.70 12.21
CA GLY A 174 9.10 10.67 11.09
C GLY A 174 10.55 10.63 11.54
N LYS A 175 10.94 11.49 12.50
CA LYS A 175 12.27 11.49 13.09
C LYS A 175 12.59 10.15 13.74
N TYR A 176 11.67 9.61 14.53
CA TYR A 176 11.83 8.31 15.18
C TYR A 176 11.95 7.16 14.17
N ALA A 177 11.09 7.13 13.16
CA ALA A 177 11.09 6.09 12.14
C ALA A 177 12.34 6.10 11.25
N LEU A 178 13.00 7.26 11.10
CA LEU A 178 14.26 7.40 10.36
C LEU A 178 15.50 7.23 11.26
N GLN A 179 15.35 6.91 12.55
CA GLN A 179 16.50 6.65 13.42
C GLN A 179 17.26 5.41 12.92
N GLY A 180 18.49 5.61 12.47
CA GLY A 180 19.34 4.54 11.93
C GLY A 180 19.29 4.39 10.41
N GLU A 181 18.49 5.21 9.71
CA GLU A 181 18.55 5.28 8.25
C GLU A 181 19.68 6.22 7.76
N ASP A 182 20.08 6.05 6.49
CA ASP A 182 21.12 6.86 5.86
C ASP A 182 20.76 8.35 5.78
N LYS A 183 21.79 9.19 5.81
CA LYS A 183 21.65 10.64 5.65
C LYS A 183 21.02 10.96 4.29
N GLY A 184 19.88 11.65 4.31
CA GLY A 184 19.15 12.08 3.11
C GLY A 184 17.88 11.27 2.84
N VAL A 185 17.61 10.21 3.59
CA VAL A 185 16.30 9.55 3.53
C VAL A 185 15.25 10.40 4.23
N MET A 186 14.13 10.64 3.54
CA MET A 186 13.05 11.53 4.02
C MET A 186 11.74 10.80 4.34
N VAL A 187 11.52 9.62 3.76
CA VAL A 187 10.23 8.91 3.87
C VAL A 187 10.45 7.55 4.51
N PRO A 188 9.96 7.30 5.73
CA PRO A 188 10.10 5.98 6.36
C PRO A 188 9.34 4.88 5.59
N LEU A 189 9.84 3.64 5.66
CA LEU A 189 9.11 2.46 5.17
C LEU A 189 8.21 1.88 6.27
N SER A 190 8.78 1.69 7.46
CA SER A 190 8.12 1.14 8.64
C SER A 190 8.78 1.66 9.92
N CYS A 191 8.13 1.49 11.06
CA CYS A 191 8.70 1.78 12.37
C CYS A 191 8.03 0.94 13.46
N SER A 192 8.67 0.79 14.63
CA SER A 192 8.08 0.08 15.76
C SER A 192 7.37 1.04 16.71
N CYS A 193 6.12 0.76 17.07
CA CYS A 193 5.41 1.58 18.05
C CYS A 193 6.13 1.57 19.41
N PRO A 194 6.43 2.73 20.04
CA PRO A 194 7.07 2.75 21.36
C PRO A 194 6.13 2.26 22.49
N SER A 195 4.81 2.26 22.27
CA SER A 195 3.83 1.86 23.29
C SER A 195 3.45 0.38 23.24
N CYS A 196 3.23 -0.17 22.04
CA CYS A 196 2.82 -1.58 21.89
C CYS A 196 3.87 -2.47 21.25
N ASN A 197 5.05 -1.93 20.91
CA ASN A 197 6.16 -2.61 20.22
C ASN A 197 5.80 -3.25 18.86
N GLY A 198 4.58 -3.04 18.37
CA GLY A 198 4.12 -3.57 17.10
C GLY A 198 4.76 -2.85 15.91
N ASN A 199 5.05 -3.60 14.85
CA ASN A 199 5.59 -3.06 13.61
C ASN A 199 4.53 -2.31 12.80
N ILE A 200 4.77 -1.04 12.54
CA ILE A 200 3.89 -0.11 11.83
C ILE A 200 4.40 0.03 10.40
N ASN A 201 3.53 -0.25 9.42
CA ASN A 201 3.77 0.18 8.05
C ASN A 201 3.46 1.68 7.92
N TRP A 202 4.46 2.47 7.51
CA TRP A 202 4.32 3.92 7.43
C TRP A 202 3.15 4.35 6.54
N ILE A 203 2.93 3.66 5.41
CA ILE A 203 1.81 3.97 4.52
C ILE A 203 0.45 3.78 5.18
N ASP A 204 0.25 2.72 5.96
CA ASP A 204 -1.07 2.44 6.50
C ASP A 204 -1.43 3.51 7.54
N MET A 205 -0.44 3.99 8.29
CA MET A 205 -0.56 5.16 9.17
C MET A 205 -0.86 6.45 8.40
N MET A 206 -0.16 6.72 7.29
CA MET A 206 -0.41 7.91 6.46
C MET A 206 -1.77 7.86 5.74
N LYS A 207 -2.25 6.67 5.34
CA LYS A 207 -3.57 6.49 4.73
C LYS A 207 -4.68 6.92 5.69
N GLU A 208 -4.64 6.45 6.94
CA GLU A 208 -5.62 6.89 7.95
C GLU A 208 -5.54 8.39 8.19
N LEU A 209 -4.34 8.93 8.44
CA LEU A 209 -4.16 10.36 8.73
C LEU A 209 -4.73 11.23 7.62
N THR A 210 -4.42 10.90 6.37
CA THR A 210 -4.92 11.67 5.22
C THR A 210 -6.42 11.49 5.01
N LEU A 211 -6.97 10.30 5.28
CA LEU A 211 -8.42 10.06 5.24
C LEU A 211 -9.14 10.92 6.29
N ARG A 212 -8.62 10.97 7.52
CA ARG A 212 -9.19 11.74 8.62
C ARG A 212 -9.12 13.25 8.39
N VAL A 213 -7.96 13.76 7.96
CA VAL A 213 -7.75 15.22 7.81
C VAL A 213 -8.37 15.77 6.53
N ARG A 214 -8.32 15.02 5.42
CA ARG A 214 -8.69 15.53 4.08
C ARG A 214 -9.91 14.84 3.47
N GLY A 215 -10.31 13.68 4.01
CA GLY A 215 -11.39 12.85 3.47
C GLY A 215 -12.58 12.68 4.43
N PRO A 216 -13.10 13.71 5.13
CA PRO A 216 -14.16 13.53 6.13
C PRO A 216 -15.44 12.91 5.54
N LYS A 217 -15.74 13.18 4.27
CA LYS A 217 -16.87 12.56 3.54
C LYS A 217 -16.68 11.06 3.32
N GLU A 218 -15.45 10.63 3.00
CA GLU A 218 -15.11 9.21 2.82
C GLU A 218 -15.15 8.48 4.17
N VAL A 219 -14.62 9.09 5.24
CA VAL A 219 -14.71 8.56 6.61
C VAL A 219 -16.17 8.38 7.02
N THR A 220 -17.00 9.41 6.82
CA THR A 220 -18.43 9.33 7.16
C THR A 220 -19.12 8.23 6.36
N LYS A 221 -18.79 8.06 5.07
CA LYS A 221 -19.34 6.99 4.22
C LYS A 221 -18.88 5.60 4.70
N LEU A 222 -17.63 5.46 5.11
CA LEU A 222 -17.03 4.21 5.58
C LEU A 222 -17.60 3.76 6.93
N LEU A 223 -17.86 4.71 7.83
CA LEU A 223 -18.38 4.45 9.17
C LEU A 223 -19.92 4.33 9.21
N LYS A 224 -20.63 4.75 8.16
CA LYS A 224 -22.08 4.50 8.06
C LYS A 224 -22.34 3.00 8.15
N LYS A 225 -23.27 2.62 9.03
CA LYS A 225 -23.82 1.27 9.01
C LYS A 225 -24.39 0.99 7.61
N PRO A 226 -24.14 -0.19 7.02
CA PRO A 226 -24.73 -0.53 5.74
C PRO A 226 -26.24 -0.33 5.84
N ARG A 227 -26.82 0.28 4.80
CA ARG A 227 -28.25 0.56 4.76
C ARG A 227 -28.97 -0.78 4.83
N ARG A 228 -29.58 -1.07 5.99
CA ARG A 228 -30.26 -2.34 6.26
C ARG A 228 -31.29 -2.59 5.15
N THR A 229 -31.12 -3.68 4.40
CA THR A 229 -32.09 -4.10 3.40
C THR A 229 -33.35 -4.55 4.13
N LYS A 230 -34.55 -4.30 3.58
CA LYS A 230 -35.82 -4.78 4.17
C LYS A 230 -35.79 -6.27 4.53
N LYS A 231 -35.07 -7.08 3.76
CA LYS A 231 -34.86 -8.52 4.03
C LYS A 231 -34.08 -8.81 5.31
N VAL A 232 -33.07 -8.02 5.65
CA VAL A 232 -32.26 -8.21 6.87
C VAL A 232 -33.05 -7.75 8.10
N ILE A 233 -33.83 -6.69 7.94
CA ILE A 233 -34.75 -6.21 9.00
C ILE A 233 -35.86 -7.24 9.24
N ALA A 234 -36.41 -7.85 8.19
CA ALA A 234 -37.43 -8.90 8.32
C ALA A 234 -36.87 -10.18 8.95
N ALA A 235 -35.68 -10.62 8.57
CA ALA A 235 -35.06 -11.83 9.11
C ALA A 235 -34.64 -11.69 10.59
N GLU A 236 -34.22 -10.49 11.04
CA GLU A 236 -33.95 -10.24 12.46
C GLU A 236 -35.25 -10.15 13.27
N ALA A 237 -36.31 -9.56 12.73
CA ALA A 237 -37.62 -9.50 13.40
C ALA A 237 -38.27 -10.88 13.55
N GLU A 238 -38.15 -11.74 12.54
CA GLU A 238 -38.61 -13.14 12.60
C GLU A 238 -37.78 -13.98 13.59
N ALA A 239 -36.50 -13.66 13.80
CA ALA A 239 -35.64 -14.35 14.76
C ALA A 239 -35.83 -13.88 16.22
N GLU A 240 -36.41 -12.69 16.44
CA GLU A 240 -36.68 -12.11 17.76
C GLU A 240 -38.09 -12.46 18.27
N GLU A 241 -39.01 -12.90 17.39
CA GLU A 241 -40.34 -13.43 17.73
C GLU A 241 -40.35 -14.92 18.13
N ASP A 242 -39.24 -15.65 17.91
CA ASP A 242 -39.08 -17.08 18.24
C ASP A 242 -38.35 -17.33 19.58
N ILE A 243 -38.29 -16.34 20.49
CA ILE A 243 -37.75 -16.45 21.87
C ILE A 243 -38.83 -16.20 22.92
#